data_AF-A0AA49IYW0-F1
#
_entry.id   AF-A0AA49IYW0-F1
#
_cell.length_a   1.000
_cell.length_b   1.000
_cell.length_c   1.000
_cell.angle_alpha   90.00
_cell.angle_beta   90.00
_cell.angle_gamma   90.00
#
_symmetry.space_group_name_H-M   'P 1'
#
loop_
_entity.id
_entity.type
_entity.pdbx_description
1 polymer ?
#
loop_
_entity_poly.entity_id
_entity_poly.type
_entity_poly.pdbx_seq_one_letter_code
_entity_poly.pdbx_strand_id
1 'polypeptide(L)'
;MPDSPEKPDQGRGDPTWIAPALTREEKTRIVGKTSVFFGPPLAILAEGQKNTMEISGRLNRTAERYLEILREHGLELSEPERQCIAHICHIGFMSPLEIRELPDEVELTAFECDGLDKVALVAKLESASFADLVAVVESLGF
;
A
#
# COMPACT_ATOMS: atom_id res chain seq x y z
N MET A 1 -3.13 -7.87 -73.09
CA MET A 1 -3.01 -6.70 -72.21
C MET A 1 -2.42 -7.20 -70.89
N PRO A 2 -1.23 -6.75 -70.47
CA PRO A 2 -0.51 -7.36 -69.36
C PRO A 2 -1.00 -6.86 -68.00
N ASP A 3 -0.97 -7.77 -67.02
CA ASP A 3 -1.08 -7.52 -65.59
C ASP A 3 -0.09 -6.44 -65.12
N SER A 4 -0.58 -5.45 -64.37
CA SER A 4 0.28 -4.57 -63.57
C SER A 4 0.37 -5.15 -62.15
N PRO A 5 1.58 -5.42 -61.62
CA PRO A 5 1.73 -6.02 -60.31
C PRO A 5 1.49 -4.98 -59.21
N GLU A 6 0.62 -5.33 -58.25
CA GLU A 6 0.49 -4.62 -56.97
C GLU A 6 1.86 -4.57 -56.27
N LYS A 7 2.23 -3.39 -55.78
CA LYS A 7 3.46 -3.22 -54.99
C LYS A 7 3.32 -3.97 -53.66
N PRO A 8 4.36 -4.70 -53.21
CA PRO A 8 4.31 -5.39 -51.93
C PRO A 8 4.22 -4.37 -50.79
N ASP A 9 3.27 -4.60 -49.90
CA ASP A 9 3.02 -3.82 -48.70
C ASP A 9 4.27 -3.82 -47.80
N GLN A 10 4.75 -2.63 -47.44
CA GLN A 10 5.93 -2.46 -46.58
C GLN A 10 5.52 -2.79 -45.14
N GLY A 11 5.59 -4.08 -44.81
CA GLY A 11 5.25 -4.58 -43.48
C GLY A 11 6.24 -4.16 -42.39
N ARG A 12 5.80 -4.29 -41.14
CA ARG A 12 6.65 -4.10 -39.94
C ARG A 12 7.89 -5.00 -40.03
N GLY A 13 9.08 -4.39 -40.11
CA GLY A 13 10.36 -5.07 -40.22
C GLY A 13 11.33 -4.46 -41.24
N ASP A 14 10.85 -3.58 -42.12
CA ASP A 14 11.69 -2.78 -43.02
C ASP A 14 12.30 -1.57 -42.25
N PRO A 15 13.62 -1.33 -42.30
CA PRO A 15 14.26 -0.18 -41.65
C PRO A 15 13.81 1.19 -42.20
N THR A 16 13.14 1.23 -43.36
CA THR A 16 12.52 2.42 -43.93
C THR A 16 11.03 2.58 -43.57
N TRP A 17 10.49 1.64 -42.78
CA TRP A 17 9.09 1.69 -42.34
C TRP A 17 8.88 2.80 -41.30
N ILE A 18 8.06 3.79 -41.66
CA ILE A 18 7.61 4.84 -40.77
C ILE A 18 6.20 4.48 -40.31
N ALA A 19 6.02 4.30 -38.99
CA ALA A 19 4.70 4.04 -38.43
C ALA A 19 3.75 5.20 -38.81
N PRO A 20 2.59 4.93 -39.43
CA PRO A 20 1.62 5.97 -39.72
C PRO A 20 1.17 6.65 -38.42
N ALA A 21 1.03 7.98 -38.46
CA ALA A 21 0.57 8.75 -37.31
C ALA A 21 -0.85 8.30 -36.93
N LEU A 22 -1.02 7.89 -35.67
CA LEU A 22 -2.31 7.43 -35.14
C LEU A 22 -3.39 8.50 -35.36
N THR A 23 -4.49 8.10 -35.99
CA THR A 23 -5.69 8.92 -36.15
C THR A 23 -6.30 9.28 -34.79
N ARG A 24 -7.20 10.26 -34.77
CA ARG A 24 -7.83 10.72 -33.51
C ARG A 24 -8.66 9.62 -32.85
N GLU A 25 -9.33 8.75 -33.61
CA GLU A 25 -10.01 7.56 -33.08
C GLU A 25 -9.04 6.46 -32.61
N GLU A 26 -7.83 6.35 -33.17
CA GLU A 26 -6.84 5.38 -32.68
C GLU A 26 -6.14 5.86 -31.41
N LYS A 27 -6.05 7.18 -31.19
CA LYS A 27 -5.61 7.77 -29.91
C LYS A 27 -6.62 7.56 -28.77
N THR A 28 -7.89 7.28 -29.06
CA THR A 28 -8.89 6.95 -28.04
C THR A 28 -8.95 5.46 -27.71
N ARG A 29 -8.09 4.62 -28.32
CA ARG A 29 -7.71 3.38 -27.66
C ARG A 29 -7.05 3.79 -26.35
N ILE A 30 -7.81 3.60 -25.27
CA ILE A 30 -7.34 3.62 -23.90
C ILE A 30 -6.03 2.84 -23.92
N VAL A 31 -4.90 3.57 -23.90
CA VAL A 31 -3.59 3.00 -23.57
C VAL A 31 -3.85 2.44 -22.20
N GLY A 32 -4.07 1.12 -22.13
CA GLY A 32 -4.55 0.45 -20.94
C GLY A 32 -3.69 0.92 -19.80
N LYS A 33 -4.24 1.79 -18.94
CA LYS A 33 -3.60 2.12 -17.67
C LYS A 33 -3.29 0.77 -17.09
N THR A 34 -2.01 0.48 -16.83
CA THR A 34 -1.59 -0.75 -16.16
C THR A 34 -2.63 -1.03 -15.12
N SER A 35 -3.37 -2.14 -15.27
CA SER A 35 -4.47 -2.45 -14.37
C SER A 35 -3.82 -2.63 -13.01
N VAL A 36 -3.83 -1.59 -12.19
CA VAL A 36 -3.25 -1.63 -10.86
C VAL A 36 -4.05 -2.70 -10.15
N PHE A 37 -3.39 -3.81 -9.86
CA PHE A 37 -4.01 -4.87 -9.10
C PHE A 37 -4.22 -4.33 -7.69
N PHE A 38 -5.48 -4.11 -7.34
CA PHE A 38 -5.84 -3.79 -5.97
C PHE A 38 -5.84 -5.10 -5.19
N GLY A 39 -4.90 -5.25 -4.26
CA GLY A 39 -4.96 -6.32 -3.27
C GLY A 39 -6.26 -6.26 -2.46
N PRO A 40 -6.59 -7.32 -1.69
CA PRO A 40 -7.90 -7.48 -1.09
C PRO A 40 -8.45 -6.25 -0.34
N PRO A 41 -7.67 -5.53 0.51
CA PRO A 41 -8.19 -4.35 1.20
C PRO A 41 -8.66 -3.25 0.25
N LEU A 42 -7.88 -2.99 -0.81
CA LEU A 42 -8.22 -1.97 -1.80
C LEU A 42 -9.31 -2.44 -2.76
N ALA A 43 -9.39 -3.76 -3.04
CA ALA A 43 -10.48 -4.32 -3.84
C ALA A 43 -11.83 -4.22 -3.10
N ILE A 44 -11.86 -4.53 -1.80
CA ILE A 44 -13.04 -4.34 -0.94
C ILE A 44 -13.38 -2.85 -0.85
N LEU A 45 -12.36 -2.00 -0.64
CA LEU A 45 -12.56 -0.55 -0.60
C LEU A 45 -13.02 0.02 -1.94
N ALA A 46 -12.73 -0.61 -3.08
CA ALA A 46 -13.21 -0.16 -4.39
C ALA A 46 -14.45 -0.93 -4.87
N GLU A 47 -15.02 -1.81 -4.05
CA GLU A 47 -16.11 -2.70 -4.47
C GLU A 47 -17.32 -1.91 -4.98
N GLY A 48 -17.91 -2.41 -6.08
CA GLY A 48 -19.05 -1.80 -6.76
C GLY A 48 -18.70 -0.58 -7.63
N GLN A 49 -17.48 -0.06 -7.58
CA GLN A 49 -17.06 1.09 -8.36
C GLN A 49 -16.46 0.67 -9.71
N LYS A 50 -16.93 1.28 -10.80
CA LYS A 50 -16.41 1.04 -12.15
C LYS A 50 -15.68 2.26 -12.73
N ASN A 51 -15.89 3.44 -12.13
CA ASN A 51 -15.28 4.69 -12.56
C ASN A 51 -13.98 4.96 -11.82
N THR A 52 -12.90 5.23 -12.56
CA THR A 52 -11.59 5.58 -11.99
C THR A 52 -11.64 6.79 -11.06
N MET A 53 -12.48 7.79 -11.33
CA MET A 53 -12.61 8.97 -10.47
C MET A 53 -13.26 8.65 -9.13
N GLU A 54 -14.23 7.74 -9.10
CA GLU A 54 -14.89 7.30 -7.86
C GLU A 54 -13.93 6.48 -7.00
N ILE A 55 -13.18 5.57 -7.64
CA ILE A 55 -12.12 4.79 -6.98
C ILE A 55 -11.07 5.74 -6.38
N SER A 56 -10.54 6.67 -7.18
CA SER A 56 -9.55 7.65 -6.72
C SER A 56 -10.08 8.50 -5.55
N GLY A 57 -11.31 9.00 -5.65
CA GLY A 57 -11.93 9.77 -4.57
C GLY A 57 -12.11 8.95 -3.28
N ARG A 58 -12.42 7.65 -3.38
CA ARG A 58 -12.56 6.77 -2.22
C ARG A 58 -11.21 6.46 -1.58
N LEU A 59 -10.16 6.26 -2.38
CA LEU A 59 -8.78 6.11 -1.89
C LEU A 59 -8.33 7.37 -1.15
N ASN A 60 -8.49 8.56 -1.75
CA ASN A 60 -8.08 9.82 -1.13
C ASN A 60 -8.78 10.07 0.21
N ARG A 61 -10.11 9.89 0.27
CA ARG A 61 -10.83 10.05 1.55
C ARG A 61 -10.41 9.05 2.61
N THR A 62 -10.04 7.83 2.19
CA THR A 62 -9.55 6.81 3.13
C THR A 62 -8.19 7.20 3.66
N ALA A 63 -7.27 7.64 2.79
CA ALA A 63 -5.96 8.14 3.20
C ALA A 63 -6.06 9.38 4.10
N GLU A 64 -6.93 10.34 3.79
CA GLU A 64 -7.16 11.53 4.61
C GLU A 64 -7.61 11.15 6.04
N ARG A 65 -8.60 10.26 6.15
CA ARG A 65 -9.07 9.78 7.46
C ARG A 65 -8.01 8.97 8.19
N TYR A 66 -7.23 8.18 7.45
CA TYR A 66 -6.14 7.42 8.02
C TYR A 66 -5.09 8.32 8.65
N LEU A 67 -4.63 9.34 7.93
CA LEU A 67 -3.66 10.31 8.42
C LEU A 67 -4.17 11.09 9.64
N GLU A 68 -5.46 11.44 9.66
CA GLU A 68 -6.04 12.12 10.83
C GLU A 68 -6.13 11.18 12.04
N ILE A 69 -6.43 9.88 11.84
CA ILE A 69 -6.34 8.88 12.90
C ILE A 69 -4.92 8.82 13.47
N LEU A 70 -3.89 8.73 12.62
CA LEU A 70 -2.49 8.68 13.07
C LEU A 70 -2.06 9.94 13.83
N ARG A 71 -2.72 11.08 13.60
CA ARG A 71 -2.43 12.33 14.28
C ARG A 71 -3.05 12.40 15.68
N GLU A 72 -4.26 11.87 15.84
CA GLU A 72 -5.03 11.94 17.10
C GLU A 72 -4.79 10.73 18.01
N HIS A 73 -4.27 9.62 17.46
CA HIS A 73 -4.02 8.38 18.17
C HIS A 73 -2.54 8.09 18.40
N GLY A 74 -2.28 7.20 19.36
CA GLY A 74 -0.94 6.74 19.69
C GLY A 74 -0.75 6.56 21.19
N LEU A 75 0.45 6.15 21.56
CA LEU A 75 0.84 5.96 22.95
C LEU A 75 2.11 6.74 23.27
N GLU A 76 2.17 7.28 24.47
CA GLU A 76 3.42 7.80 25.02
C GLU A 76 4.32 6.61 25.40
N LEU A 77 5.34 6.41 24.57
CA LEU A 77 6.36 5.39 24.75
C LEU A 77 7.70 6.05 25.07
N SER A 78 8.35 5.52 26.10
CA SER A 78 9.75 5.74 26.39
C SER A 78 10.64 5.11 25.33
N GLU A 79 11.91 5.53 25.29
CA GLU A 79 12.86 5.01 24.30
C GLU A 79 13.08 3.50 24.40
N PRO A 80 13.25 2.88 25.59
CA PRO A 80 13.37 1.42 25.69
C PRO A 80 12.13 0.68 25.18
N GLU A 81 10.92 1.21 25.43
CA GLU A 81 9.67 0.64 24.92
C GLU A 81 9.61 0.70 23.39
N ARG A 82 9.99 1.84 22.80
CA ARG A 82 10.07 2.00 21.33
C ARG A 82 11.03 0.99 20.70
N GLN A 83 12.18 0.76 21.32
CA GLN A 83 13.16 -0.21 20.85
C GLN A 83 12.64 -1.65 20.94
N CYS A 84 11.92 -1.98 22.02
CA CYS A 84 11.30 -3.30 22.17
C CYS A 84 10.26 -3.56 21.07
N ILE A 85 9.37 -2.60 20.80
CA ILE A 85 8.37 -2.75 19.74
C ILE A 85 9.02 -2.80 18.36
N ALA A 86 9.97 -1.91 18.08
CA ALA A 86 10.69 -1.93 16.80
C ALA A 86 11.46 -3.25 16.57
N HIS A 87 11.95 -3.89 17.63
CA HIS A 87 12.57 -5.21 17.56
C HIS A 87 11.57 -6.29 17.12
N ILE A 88 10.33 -6.24 17.63
CA ILE A 88 9.24 -7.16 17.30
C ILE A 88 8.73 -6.95 15.87
N CYS A 89 8.58 -5.70 15.44
CA CYS A 89 8.08 -5.37 14.10
C CYS A 89 8.99 -5.88 12.95
N HIS A 90 10.23 -6.30 13.24
CA HIS A 90 11.18 -6.84 12.27
C HIS A 90 11.41 -5.89 11.07
N ILE A 91 11.63 -6.42 9.85
CA ILE A 91 11.71 -5.64 8.60
C ILE A 91 10.50 -6.02 7.76
N GLY A 92 9.47 -5.18 7.73
CA GLY A 92 8.32 -5.39 6.87
C GLY A 92 7.05 -4.70 7.35
N PHE A 93 5.96 -5.04 6.67
CA PHE A 93 4.61 -4.59 6.96
C PHE A 93 3.95 -5.51 7.98
N MET A 94 3.41 -4.97 9.07
CA MET A 94 2.60 -5.74 10.03
C MET A 94 1.14 -5.81 9.59
N SER A 95 0.59 -7.02 9.57
CA SER A 95 -0.83 -7.24 9.36
C SER A 95 -1.66 -6.75 10.55
N PRO A 96 -2.96 -6.45 10.34
CA PRO A 96 -3.85 -6.06 11.44
C PRO A 96 -3.97 -7.08 12.58
N LEU A 97 -3.68 -8.36 12.32
CA LEU A 97 -3.67 -9.40 13.36
C LEU A 97 -2.41 -9.27 14.21
N GLU A 98 -1.24 -9.20 13.58
CA GLU A 98 0.05 -9.03 14.27
C GLU A 98 0.05 -7.74 15.12
N ILE A 99 -0.57 -6.65 14.64
CA ILE A 99 -0.71 -5.41 15.43
C ILE A 99 -1.56 -5.62 16.70
N ARG A 100 -2.59 -6.47 16.65
CA ARG A 100 -3.42 -6.79 17.83
C ARG A 100 -2.69 -7.67 18.84
N GLU A 101 -1.82 -8.53 18.34
CA GLU A 101 -1.05 -9.48 19.13
C GLU A 101 0.27 -8.88 19.66
N LEU A 102 0.55 -7.59 19.39
CA LEU A 102 1.71 -6.88 19.92
C LEU A 102 1.92 -7.03 21.45
N PRO A 103 0.89 -6.97 22.31
CA PRO A 103 1.10 -7.22 23.74
C PRO A 103 1.68 -8.61 24.02
N ASP A 104 1.16 -9.65 23.35
CA ASP A 104 1.63 -11.02 23.50
C ASP A 104 3.07 -11.17 22.98
N GLU A 105 3.38 -10.56 21.83
CA GLU A 105 4.73 -10.55 21.26
C GLU A 105 5.74 -9.82 22.18
N VAL A 106 5.33 -8.72 22.82
CA VAL A 106 6.13 -8.05 23.85
C VAL A 106 6.31 -8.96 25.06
N GLU A 107 5.29 -9.67 25.52
CA GLU A 107 5.43 -10.58 26.65
C GLU A 107 6.44 -11.70 26.34
N LEU A 108 6.34 -12.30 25.16
CA LEU A 108 7.10 -13.50 24.76
C LEU A 108 8.52 -13.22 24.25
N THR A 109 8.83 -12.00 23.79
CA THR A 109 10.15 -11.70 23.25
C THR A 109 11.27 -11.83 24.28
N ALA A 110 12.44 -12.31 23.86
CA ALA A 110 13.66 -12.35 24.67
C ALA A 110 14.40 -10.99 24.70
N PHE A 111 13.84 -9.95 24.09
CA PHE A 111 14.45 -8.62 24.07
C PHE A 111 14.55 -8.02 25.49
N GLU A 112 15.76 -7.55 25.82
CA GLU A 112 16.05 -6.85 27.06
C GLU A 112 16.80 -5.55 26.75
N CYS A 113 16.50 -4.48 27.49
CA CYS A 113 17.14 -3.18 27.39
C CYS A 113 17.08 -2.47 28.74
N ASP A 114 18.10 -1.69 29.08
CA ASP A 114 18.14 -0.95 30.35
C ASP A 114 16.96 0.02 30.46
N GLY A 115 16.22 -0.08 31.57
CA GLY A 115 15.04 0.77 31.82
C GLY A 115 13.76 0.30 31.13
N LEU A 116 13.76 -0.86 30.45
CA LEU A 116 12.54 -1.47 29.92
C LEU A 116 11.78 -2.21 31.03
N ASP A 117 10.54 -1.81 31.27
CA ASP A 117 9.57 -2.58 32.06
C ASP A 117 8.58 -3.26 31.10
N LYS A 118 8.81 -4.54 30.81
CA LYS A 118 7.96 -5.31 29.90
C LYS A 118 6.53 -5.45 30.44
N VAL A 119 6.35 -5.60 31.75
CA VAL A 119 5.02 -5.79 32.35
C VAL A 119 4.20 -4.50 32.21
N ALA A 120 4.82 -3.35 32.46
CA ALA A 120 4.17 -2.06 32.26
C ALA A 120 3.85 -1.78 30.78
N LEU A 121 4.76 -2.15 29.87
CA LEU A 121 4.56 -2.00 28.43
C LEU A 121 3.39 -2.87 27.94
N VAL A 122 3.34 -4.15 28.33
CA VAL A 122 2.22 -5.05 27.98
C VAL A 122 0.89 -4.46 28.45
N ALA A 123 0.79 -4.07 29.72
CA ALA A 123 -0.46 -3.47 30.25
C ALA A 123 -0.87 -2.20 29.50
N LYS A 124 0.10 -1.38 29.05
CA LYS A 124 -0.16 -0.20 28.22
C LYS A 124 -0.71 -0.58 26.84
N LEU A 125 -0.13 -1.61 26.19
CA LEU A 125 -0.57 -2.07 24.87
C LEU A 125 -1.93 -2.78 24.93
N GLU A 126 -2.20 -3.59 25.96
CA GLU A 126 -3.49 -4.28 26.15
C GLU A 126 -4.65 -3.31 26.38
N SER A 127 -4.39 -2.19 27.08
CA SER A 127 -5.41 -1.17 27.35
C SER A 127 -5.61 -0.19 26.19
N ALA A 128 -4.73 -0.20 25.19
CA ALA A 128 -4.78 0.69 24.04
C ALA A 128 -5.88 0.30 23.06
N SER A 129 -6.42 1.28 22.35
CA SER A 129 -7.32 0.97 21.23
C SER A 129 -6.51 0.43 20.04
N PHE A 130 -7.16 -0.31 19.15
CA PHE A 130 -6.51 -0.76 17.93
C PHE A 130 -5.97 0.40 17.08
N ALA A 131 -6.63 1.56 17.09
CA ALA A 131 -6.15 2.75 16.39
C ALA A 131 -4.85 3.30 17.00
N ASP A 132 -4.71 3.25 18.32
CA ASP A 132 -3.48 3.65 19.01
C ASP A 132 -2.33 2.69 18.70
N LEU A 133 -2.61 1.38 18.64
CA LEU A 133 -1.62 0.37 18.26
C LEU A 133 -1.12 0.58 16.83
N VAL A 134 -2.03 0.82 15.88
CA VAL A 134 -1.67 1.15 14.49
C VAL A 134 -0.81 2.42 14.45
N ALA A 135 -1.19 3.47 15.19
CA ALA A 135 -0.42 4.70 15.23
C ALA A 135 0.98 4.52 15.81
N VAL A 136 1.14 3.67 16.82
CA VAL A 136 2.46 3.31 17.37
C VAL A 136 3.33 2.66 16.31
N VAL A 137 2.82 1.62 15.61
CA VAL A 137 3.56 0.88 14.59
C VAL A 137 4.00 1.79 13.44
N GLU A 138 3.09 2.61 12.93
CA GLU A 138 3.37 3.58 11.86
C GLU A 138 4.37 4.66 12.29
N SER A 139 4.31 5.10 13.55
CA SER A 139 5.29 6.07 14.09
C SER A 139 6.71 5.51 14.16
N LEU A 140 6.85 4.19 14.18
CA LEU A 140 8.13 3.48 14.15
C LEU A 140 8.59 3.15 12.71
N GLY A 141 7.74 3.40 11.71
CA GLY A 141 8.05 3.26 10.29
C GLY A 141 7.75 1.87 9.68
N PHE A 142 6.81 1.12 10.27
CA PHE A 142 6.40 -0.22 9.83
C PHE A 142 4.96 -0.27 9.30
#